data_AF-A0A7J2NN98-F1
#
_entry.id   AF-A0A7J2NN98-F1
#
_cell.length_a   1.000
_cell.length_b   1.000
_cell.length_c   1.000
_cell.angle_alpha   90.00
_cell.angle_beta   90.00
_cell.angle_gamma   90.00
#
_symmetry.space_group_name_H-M   'P 1'
#
loop_
_entity.id
_entity.type
_entity.pdbx_description
1 polymer ?
#
loop_
_entity_poly.entity_id
_entity_poly.type
_entity_poly.pdbx_seq_one_letter_code
_entity_poly.pdbx_strand_id
1 'polypeptide(L)'
;MVKTRKLAIVIVLATIIIMAVPVSAAMFHGQSNSVKAEKIVELADRAGQKVENLIDLVYVNETVLEMIDNATLLEELEGNVTLFDEGKANVTAAYDALEAEDYEGAVANATQALEIFREVFRSINSILCESEVQRGQIVDG
;
A
#
# COMPACT_ATOMS: atom_id res chain seq x y z
N MET A 1 33.16 -0.13 18.62
CA MET A 1 31.73 0.11 18.91
C MET A 1 31.11 0.74 17.67
N VAL A 2 30.65 -0.10 16.73
CA VAL A 2 30.10 0.38 15.45
C VAL A 2 28.65 0.74 15.70
N LYS A 3 28.30 2.03 15.61
CA LYS A 3 26.91 2.50 15.62
C LYS A 3 26.18 1.82 14.45
N THR A 4 25.41 0.79 14.73
CA THR A 4 24.52 0.13 13.77
C THR A 4 23.54 1.19 13.27
N ARG A 5 23.70 1.54 12.00
CA ARG A 5 22.93 2.59 11.35
C ARG A 5 21.48 2.12 11.26
N LYS A 6 20.58 2.87 11.89
CA LYS A 6 19.12 2.79 11.78
C LYS A 6 18.69 3.03 10.32
N LEU A 7 18.94 2.08 9.43
CA LEU A 7 18.45 2.07 8.06
C LEU A 7 17.13 1.31 8.06
N ALA A 8 16.13 1.91 8.70
CA ALA A 8 14.76 1.46 8.66
C ALA A 8 14.23 1.62 7.22
N ILE A 9 14.02 0.50 6.54
CA ILE A 9 13.02 0.31 5.49
C ILE A 9 12.89 1.46 4.45
N VAL A 10 14.01 2.01 3.96
CA VAL A 10 13.96 3.09 2.95
C VAL A 10 13.77 2.56 1.51
N ILE A 11 13.92 1.24 1.25
CA ILE A 11 14.04 0.76 -0.13
C ILE A 11 12.69 0.39 -0.79
N VAL A 12 11.64 0.05 -0.04
CA VAL A 12 10.30 -0.15 -0.65
C VAL A 12 9.61 1.19 -0.97
N LEU A 13 9.99 2.26 -0.27
CA LEU A 13 9.52 3.62 -0.55
C LEU A 13 9.80 4.07 -1.99
N ALA A 14 10.87 3.60 -2.63
CA ALA A 14 11.27 4.07 -3.96
C ALA A 14 10.30 3.65 -5.09
N THR A 15 9.56 2.54 -4.96
CA THR A 15 8.57 2.13 -5.97
C THR A 15 7.21 2.79 -5.77
N ILE A 16 6.84 3.14 -4.54
CA ILE A 16 5.53 3.75 -4.23
C ILE A 16 5.54 5.27 -4.42
N ILE A 17 6.68 5.94 -4.19
CA ILE A 17 6.78 7.41 -4.28
C ILE A 17 6.58 7.95 -5.71
N ILE A 18 6.76 7.14 -6.77
CA ILE A 18 6.46 7.57 -8.16
C ILE A 18 4.94 7.83 -8.35
N MET A 19 4.08 7.31 -7.48
CA MET A 19 2.61 7.34 -7.64
C MET A 19 1.94 8.62 -7.10
N ALA A 20 2.69 9.58 -6.54
CA ALA A 20 2.14 10.81 -5.95
C ALA A 20 2.01 11.99 -6.93
N VAL A 21 2.26 11.78 -8.23
CA VAL A 21 1.95 12.79 -9.24
C VAL A 21 0.44 12.70 -9.50
N PRO A 22 -0.33 13.80 -9.45
CA PRO A 22 -1.70 13.76 -9.92
C PRO A 22 -1.68 13.15 -11.31
N VAL A 23 -2.52 12.13 -11.53
CA VAL A 23 -2.71 11.48 -12.82
C VAL A 23 -3.25 12.53 -13.77
N SER A 24 -2.34 13.34 -14.29
CA SER A 24 -2.64 14.51 -15.07
C SER A 24 -2.87 14.05 -16.50
N ALA A 25 -3.76 14.75 -17.20
CA ALA A 25 -4.08 14.49 -18.60
C ALA A 25 -2.83 14.41 -19.53
N ALA A 26 -1.67 14.91 -19.07
CA ALA A 26 -0.38 14.83 -19.72
C ALA A 26 0.24 13.42 -19.78
N MET A 27 0.04 12.55 -18.77
CA MET A 27 0.67 11.21 -18.73
C MET A 27 0.11 10.27 -19.82
N PHE A 28 -1.10 10.55 -20.30
CA PHE A 28 -1.81 9.71 -21.27
C PHE A 28 -2.29 10.48 -22.50
N HIS A 29 -1.56 11.52 -22.91
CA HIS A 29 -1.90 12.31 -24.08
C HIS A 29 -2.04 11.41 -25.33
N GLY A 30 -3.23 11.40 -25.97
CA GLY A 30 -3.53 10.57 -27.14
C GLY A 30 -4.14 9.18 -26.89
N GLN A 31 -4.32 8.74 -25.63
CA GLN A 31 -5.05 7.48 -25.31
C GLN A 31 -6.55 7.73 -25.12
N SER A 32 -7.37 6.72 -25.46
CA SER A 32 -8.81 6.71 -25.15
C SER A 32 -9.04 6.66 -23.64
N ASN A 33 -10.18 7.15 -23.18
CA ASN A 33 -10.51 7.17 -21.75
C ASN A 33 -10.52 5.76 -21.14
N SER A 34 -10.95 4.74 -21.89
CA SER A 34 -10.87 3.32 -21.50
C SER A 34 -9.44 2.89 -21.13
N VAL A 35 -8.48 3.11 -22.03
CA VAL A 35 -7.07 2.70 -21.82
C VAL A 35 -6.44 3.43 -20.63
N LYS A 36 -6.87 4.67 -20.37
CA LYS A 36 -6.39 5.42 -19.20
C LYS A 36 -6.94 4.82 -17.91
N ALA A 37 -8.26 4.62 -17.86
CA ALA A 37 -8.93 4.07 -16.70
C ALA A 37 -8.38 2.69 -16.35
N GLU A 38 -8.30 1.77 -17.33
CA GLU A 38 -7.71 0.44 -17.19
C GLU A 38 -6.32 0.48 -16.52
N LYS A 39 -5.41 1.33 -17.01
CA LYS A 39 -4.06 1.45 -16.46
C LYS A 39 -4.02 1.96 -15.02
N ILE A 40 -4.95 2.83 -14.65
CA ILE A 40 -5.04 3.36 -13.29
C ILE A 40 -5.59 2.28 -12.35
N VAL A 41 -6.61 1.53 -12.78
CA VAL A 41 -7.14 0.38 -12.01
C VAL A 41 -6.06 -0.70 -11.84
N GLU A 42 -5.34 -1.07 -12.89
CA GLU A 42 -4.20 -2.00 -12.82
C GLU A 42 -3.07 -1.51 -11.92
N LEU A 43 -2.87 -0.19 -11.83
CA LEU A 43 -1.90 0.40 -10.91
C LEU A 43 -2.37 0.27 -9.46
N ALA A 44 -3.65 0.55 -9.19
CA ALA A 44 -4.25 0.41 -7.87
C ALA A 44 -4.20 -1.05 -7.39
N ASP A 45 -4.57 -2.01 -8.22
CA ASP A 45 -4.50 -3.44 -7.90
C ASP A 45 -3.07 -3.88 -7.55
N ARG A 46 -2.08 -3.51 -8.38
CA ARG A 46 -0.67 -3.80 -8.08
C ARG A 46 -0.17 -3.14 -6.79
N ALA A 47 -0.63 -1.93 -6.49
CA ALA A 47 -0.30 -1.28 -5.22
C ALA A 47 -0.92 -2.04 -4.04
N GLY A 48 -2.19 -2.44 -4.16
CA GLY A 48 -2.89 -3.28 -3.19
C GLY A 48 -2.14 -4.57 -2.89
N GLN A 49 -1.74 -5.32 -3.93
CA GLN A 49 -0.94 -6.54 -3.79
C GLN A 49 0.38 -6.29 -3.03
N LYS A 50 1.06 -5.15 -3.25
CA LYS A 50 2.30 -4.84 -2.52
C LYS A 50 2.06 -4.55 -1.04
N VAL A 51 0.94 -3.92 -0.70
CA VAL A 51 0.55 -3.67 0.69
C VAL A 51 0.10 -4.98 1.35
N GLU A 52 -0.66 -5.81 0.66
CA GLU A 52 -1.06 -7.14 1.13
C GLU A 52 0.15 -8.00 1.49
N ASN A 53 1.13 -8.09 0.59
CA ASN A 53 2.37 -8.82 0.86
C ASN A 53 3.12 -8.29 2.09
N LEU A 54 3.09 -6.97 2.34
CA LEU A 54 3.70 -6.40 3.54
C LEU A 54 2.92 -6.79 4.80
N ILE A 55 1.59 -6.72 4.76
CA ILE A 55 0.72 -7.15 5.86
C ILE A 55 0.98 -8.62 6.16
N ASP A 56 0.95 -9.49 5.15
CA ASP A 56 1.18 -10.92 5.30
C ASP A 56 2.53 -11.22 5.95
N LEU A 57 3.59 -10.57 5.49
CA LEU A 57 4.94 -10.72 6.06
C LEU A 57 4.99 -10.33 7.54
N VAL A 58 4.22 -9.33 7.97
CA VAL A 58 4.11 -8.95 9.38
C VAL A 58 3.36 -10.02 10.16
N TYR A 59 2.20 -10.48 9.67
CA TYR A 59 1.34 -11.42 10.38
C TYR A 59 1.88 -12.85 10.46
N VAL A 60 2.66 -13.30 9.48
CA VAL A 60 3.29 -14.64 9.53
C VAL A 60 4.51 -14.67 10.45
N ASN A 61 5.00 -13.51 10.90
CA ASN A 61 6.23 -13.40 11.66
C ASN A 61 5.94 -13.14 13.15
N GLU A 62 5.93 -14.23 13.93
CA GLU A 62 5.60 -14.19 15.36
C GLU A 62 6.52 -13.26 16.16
N THR A 63 7.81 -13.20 15.82
CA THR A 63 8.76 -12.29 16.49
C THR A 63 8.43 -10.83 16.22
N VAL A 64 8.07 -10.49 14.98
CA VAL A 64 7.65 -9.12 14.62
C VAL A 64 6.34 -8.77 15.30
N LEU A 65 5.35 -9.66 15.32
CA LEU A 65 4.08 -9.44 16.02
C LEU A 65 4.29 -9.23 17.53
N GLU A 66 5.13 -10.04 18.16
CA GLU A 66 5.46 -9.87 19.58
C GLU A 66 6.14 -8.52 19.85
N MET A 67 7.02 -8.05 18.96
CA MET A 67 7.64 -6.72 19.08
C MET A 67 6.61 -5.60 18.95
N ILE A 68 5.64 -5.73 18.04
CA ILE A 68 4.54 -4.78 17.84
C ILE A 68 3.60 -4.76 19.06
N ASP A 69 3.25 -5.91 19.61
CA ASP A 69 2.41 -6.03 20.79
C ASP A 69 3.08 -5.44 22.04
N ASN A 70 4.37 -5.74 22.23
CA ASN A 70 5.18 -5.13 23.31
C ASN A 70 5.29 -3.60 23.18
N ALA A 71 5.23 -3.06 21.95
CA ALA A 71 5.16 -1.63 21.69
C ALA A 71 3.75 -1.04 21.83
N THR A 72 2.73 -1.87 22.14
CA THR A 72 1.32 -1.50 22.25
C THR A 72 0.71 -0.98 20.94
N LEU A 73 1.21 -1.45 19.80
CA LEU A 73 0.82 -1.00 18.45
C LEU A 73 -0.03 -2.04 17.69
N LEU A 74 -0.44 -3.13 18.33
CA LEU A 74 -1.20 -4.20 17.69
C LEU A 74 -2.58 -3.72 17.19
N GLU A 75 -3.30 -2.93 17.99
CA GLU A 75 -4.58 -2.34 17.60
C GLU A 75 -4.43 -1.39 16.40
N GLU A 76 -3.33 -0.63 16.34
CA GLU A 76 -3.05 0.24 15.20
C GLU A 76 -2.76 -0.58 13.93
N LEU A 77 -2.05 -1.70 14.06
CA LEU A 77 -1.83 -2.64 12.96
C LEU A 77 -3.15 -3.23 12.45
N GLU A 78 -4.04 -3.66 13.35
CA GLU A 78 -5.36 -4.20 13.00
C GLU A 78 -6.26 -3.15 12.33
N GLY A 79 -6.20 -1.90 12.79
CA GLY A 79 -6.87 -0.76 12.15
C GLY A 79 -6.40 -0.55 10.71
N ASN A 80 -5.10 -0.72 10.45
CA ASN A 80 -4.55 -0.66 9.10
C ASN A 80 -5.01 -1.81 8.19
N VAL A 81 -5.21 -3.01 8.74
CA VAL A 81 -5.78 -4.14 7.97
C VAL A 81 -7.23 -3.83 7.58
N THR A 82 -8.01 -3.27 8.49
CA THR A 82 -9.38 -2.85 8.19
C THR A 82 -9.41 -1.78 7.09
N LEU A 83 -8.56 -0.76 7.20
CA LEU A 83 -8.43 0.29 6.18
C LEU A 83 -7.94 -0.28 4.83
N PHE A 84 -7.05 -1.27 4.85
CA PHE A 84 -6.60 -1.98 3.64
C PHE A 84 -7.75 -2.69 2.92
N ASP A 85 -8.65 -3.33 3.67
CA ASP A 85 -9.83 -3.98 3.10
C ASP A 85 -10.77 -2.97 2.42
N GLU A 86 -10.90 -1.75 2.96
CA GLU A 86 -11.60 -0.64 2.27
C GLU A 86 -10.93 -0.26 0.95
N GLY A 87 -9.59 -0.26 0.91
CA GLY A 87 -8.82 -0.05 -0.30
C GLY A 87 -9.08 -1.13 -1.35
N LYS A 88 -9.11 -2.40 -0.95
CA LYS A 88 -9.47 -3.53 -1.84
C LYS A 88 -10.89 -3.40 -2.38
N ALA A 89 -11.85 -3.02 -1.54
CA ALA A 89 -13.23 -2.78 -1.98
C ALA A 89 -13.30 -1.68 -3.05
N ASN A 90 -12.49 -0.63 -2.94
CA ASN A 90 -12.37 0.40 -3.98
C ASN A 90 -11.75 -0.13 -5.28
N VAL A 91 -10.77 -1.04 -5.22
CA VAL A 91 -10.23 -1.71 -6.43
C VAL A 91 -11.32 -2.54 -7.12
N THR A 92 -12.11 -3.31 -6.36
CA THR A 92 -13.26 -4.06 -6.90
C THR A 92 -14.26 -3.12 -7.57
N ALA A 93 -14.66 -2.05 -6.88
CA ALA A 93 -15.58 -1.05 -7.43
C ALA A 93 -15.02 -0.35 -8.68
N ALA A 94 -13.69 -0.20 -8.78
CA ALA A 94 -13.05 0.35 -9.97
C ALA A 94 -13.12 -0.60 -11.17
N TYR A 95 -12.92 -1.91 -10.95
CA TYR A 95 -13.12 -2.91 -12.01
C TYR A 95 -14.59 -3.01 -12.43
N ASP A 96 -15.53 -3.01 -11.48
CA ASP A 96 -16.97 -3.00 -11.78
C ASP A 96 -17.36 -1.80 -12.65
N ALA A 97 -16.78 -0.62 -12.37
CA ALA A 97 -17.00 0.58 -13.16
C ALA A 97 -16.40 0.49 -14.58
N LEU A 98 -15.25 -0.19 -14.76
CA LEU A 98 -14.71 -0.47 -16.10
C LEU A 98 -15.65 -1.36 -16.92
N GLU A 99 -16.22 -2.40 -16.30
CA GLU A 99 -17.18 -3.30 -16.95
C GLU A 99 -18.46 -2.55 -17.36
N ALA A 100 -18.87 -1.55 -16.59
CA ALA A 100 -20.00 -0.67 -16.89
C ALA A 100 -19.67 0.47 -17.87
N GLU A 101 -18.46 0.53 -18.42
CA GLU A 101 -17.93 1.64 -19.23
C GLU A 101 -17.94 3.01 -18.52
N ASP A 102 -18.07 3.01 -17.18
CA ASP A 102 -17.96 4.20 -16.33
C ASP A 102 -16.49 4.50 -16.02
N TYR A 103 -15.79 5.04 -17.02
CA TYR A 103 -14.36 5.34 -16.90
C TYR A 103 -14.04 6.41 -15.84
N GLU A 104 -14.97 7.33 -15.56
CA GLU A 104 -14.77 8.35 -14.53
C GLU A 104 -14.89 7.73 -13.13
N GLY A 105 -15.90 6.90 -12.92
CA GLY A 105 -16.06 6.10 -11.69
C GLY A 105 -14.89 5.15 -11.45
N ALA A 106 -14.41 4.47 -12.49
CA ALA A 106 -13.23 3.60 -12.41
C ALA A 106 -11.99 4.37 -11.93
N VAL A 107 -11.75 5.57 -12.48
CA VAL A 107 -10.61 6.40 -12.09
C VAL A 107 -10.78 6.94 -10.66
N ALA A 108 -11.98 7.36 -10.27
CA ALA A 108 -12.25 7.86 -8.93
C ALA A 108 -11.99 6.77 -7.87
N ASN A 109 -12.59 5.58 -8.04
CA ASN A 109 -12.42 4.45 -7.12
C ASN A 109 -10.95 3.99 -7.04
N ALA A 110 -10.27 3.86 -8.18
CA ALA A 110 -8.86 3.47 -8.19
C ALA A 110 -7.94 4.51 -7.55
N THR A 111 -8.24 5.81 -7.71
CA THR A 111 -7.47 6.88 -7.03
C THR A 111 -7.66 6.80 -5.52
N GLN A 112 -8.88 6.60 -5.05
CA GLN A 112 -9.15 6.44 -3.61
C GLN A 112 -8.45 5.19 -3.04
N ALA A 113 -8.46 4.06 -3.77
CA ALA A 113 -7.71 2.88 -3.38
C ALA A 113 -6.20 3.16 -3.25
N LEU A 114 -5.60 3.88 -4.21
CA LEU A 114 -4.18 4.25 -4.17
C LEU A 114 -3.84 5.14 -2.96
N GLU A 115 -4.71 6.07 -2.61
CA GLU A 115 -4.54 6.93 -1.44
C GLU A 115 -4.55 6.10 -0.14
N ILE A 116 -5.53 5.20 -0.01
CA ILE A 116 -5.66 4.28 1.11
C ILE A 116 -4.41 3.38 1.22
N PHE A 117 -4.00 2.73 0.12
CA PHE A 117 -2.82 1.86 0.14
C PHE A 117 -1.54 2.62 0.51
N ARG A 118 -1.40 3.88 0.09
CA ARG A 118 -0.26 4.72 0.49
C ARG A 118 -0.29 5.03 1.98
N GLU A 119 -1.46 5.28 2.55
CA GLU A 119 -1.64 5.55 3.98
C GLU A 119 -1.31 4.31 4.81
N VAL A 120 -1.92 3.17 4.48
CA VAL A 120 -1.67 1.87 5.13
C VAL A 120 -0.19 1.53 5.08
N PHE A 121 0.44 1.65 3.90
CA PHE A 121 1.87 1.39 3.77
C PHE A 121 2.70 2.29 4.70
N ARG A 122 2.39 3.59 4.78
CA ARG A 122 3.14 4.52 5.65
C ARG A 122 2.95 4.19 7.13
N SER A 123 1.73 3.92 7.56
CA SER A 123 1.44 3.62 8.96
C SER A 123 2.08 2.28 9.37
N ILE A 124 1.97 1.22 8.57
CA ILE A 124 2.66 -0.06 8.85
C ILE A 124 4.19 0.14 8.94
N ASN A 125 4.78 0.95 8.06
CA ASN A 125 6.20 1.27 8.19
C ASN A 125 6.53 2.03 9.48
N SER A 126 5.66 2.94 9.95
CA SER A 126 5.82 3.62 11.24
C SER A 126 5.76 2.63 12.39
N ILE A 127 4.75 1.75 12.40
CA ILE A 127 4.57 0.68 13.40
C ILE A 127 5.84 -0.18 13.49
N LEU A 128 6.37 -0.63 12.36
CA LEU A 128 7.61 -1.42 12.34
C LEU A 128 8.82 -0.64 12.88
N CYS A 129 8.93 0.66 12.58
CA CYS A 129 10.01 1.50 13.08
C CYS A 129 9.91 1.73 14.60
N GLU A 130 8.70 2.02 15.08
CA GLU A 130 8.41 2.31 16.49
C GLU A 130 8.51 1.06 17.36
N SER A 131 8.21 -0.10 16.79
CA SER A 131 8.41 -1.42 17.41
C SER A 131 9.87 -1.91 17.36
N GLU A 132 10.80 -1.07 16.87
CA GLU A 132 12.23 -1.36 16.71
C GLU A 132 12.55 -2.59 15.84
N VAL A 133 11.64 -2.98 14.93
CA VAL A 133 11.82 -4.12 14.04
C VAL A 133 12.95 -3.85 13.05
N GLN A 134 13.95 -4.74 13.04
CA GLN A 134 15.08 -4.65 12.13
C GLN A 134 14.76 -5.34 10.80
N ARG A 135 15.36 -4.85 9.71
CA ARG A 135 15.12 -5.38 8.35
C ARG A 135 15.29 -6.90 8.22
N GLY A 136 16.30 -7.48 8.85
CA GLY A 136 16.54 -8.94 8.79
C GLY A 136 15.42 -9.74 9.43
N GLN A 137 14.74 -9.17 10.43
CA GLN A 137 13.68 -9.86 11.15
C GLN A 137 12.39 -10.01 10.34
N ILE A 138 12.18 -9.26 9.25
CA ILE A 138 10.98 -9.37 8.39
C ILE A 138 11.17 -10.42 7.27
N VAL A 139 12.41 -10.60 6.79
CA VAL A 139 12.70 -11.42 5.59
C VAL A 139 13.18 -12.83 5.94
N ASP A 140 13.77 -13.01 7.13
CA ASP A 140 14.38 -14.27 7.56
C ASP A 140 13.50 -15.05 8.58
N GLY A 141 12.26 -14.60 8.80
CA GLY A 141 11.27 -15.25 9.67
C GLY A 141 10.52 -16.38 9.00
#